data_AF-T1WPC4-F1
#
_entry.id   AF-T1WPC4-F1
#
_cell.length_a   1.000
_cell.length_b   1.000
_cell.length_c   1.000
_cell.angle_alpha   90.00
_cell.angle_beta   90.00
_cell.angle_gamma   90.00
#
_symmetry.space_group_name_H-M   'P 1'
#
loop_
_entity.id
_entity.type
_entity.pdbx_description
1 polymer ?
#
loop_
_entity_poly.entity_id
_entity_poly.type
_entity_poly.pdbx_seq_one_letter_code
_entity_poly.pdbx_strand_id
1 'polypeptide(L)'
;NFRPWTGGKVLADGAAIKAYVEDTAREYGVDRHIRFGVAVKSADWSSTDRCWRVTAVNEASGETNSFTANFLVGCTGYYNYDRGYKPDFPGEETFQGQIVHPQHWPDDLDYRDKKVVVIGSGATAITLVPTMAAEAAQVTMLQRSPTYLMPLPSTDKVTLALQKVLPAKVAYRITRARNISIARLLYERSRRSPKAMRRLFLGIIRRQLDGKADMRHFT
;
A
#
# COMPACT_ATOMS: atom_id res chain seq x y z
N ASN A 1 18.66 2.60 15.29
CA ASN A 1 17.64 1.92 14.46
C ASN A 1 16.91 0.98 15.39
N PHE A 2 15.59 1.16 15.49
CA PHE A 2 14.72 0.50 16.46
C PHE A 2 14.64 -1.02 16.20
N ARG A 3 14.17 -1.44 15.02
CA ARG A 3 14.21 -2.84 14.56
C ARG A 3 14.38 -2.85 13.03
N PRO A 4 15.47 -3.38 12.44
CA PRO A 4 15.64 -3.39 10.99
C PRO A 4 14.97 -4.61 10.34
N TRP A 5 14.34 -4.41 9.19
CA TRP A 5 13.87 -5.52 8.35
C TRP A 5 15.06 -6.30 7.77
N THR A 6 15.07 -7.61 7.94
CA THR A 6 16.14 -8.52 7.48
C THR A 6 15.73 -9.40 6.31
N GLY A 7 14.45 -9.39 5.91
CA GLY A 7 13.98 -10.17 4.77
C GLY A 7 14.59 -9.71 3.44
N GLY A 8 14.94 -10.67 2.57
CA GLY A 8 15.57 -10.41 1.28
C GLY A 8 14.60 -9.96 0.16
N LYS A 9 13.29 -10.03 0.40
CA LYS A 9 12.26 -9.56 -0.55
C LYS A 9 12.23 -8.02 -0.55
N VAL A 10 12.33 -7.42 -1.74
CA VAL A 10 12.30 -5.96 -1.93
C VAL A 10 10.92 -5.39 -1.59
N LEU A 11 9.87 -6.11 -1.98
CA LEU A 11 8.48 -5.82 -1.60
C LEU A 11 8.00 -6.99 -0.74
N ALA A 12 7.87 -6.76 0.56
CA ALA A 12 7.29 -7.74 1.48
C ALA A 12 5.79 -7.89 1.19
N ASP A 13 5.27 -9.11 1.29
CA ASP A 13 3.85 -9.39 1.19
C ASP A 13 3.09 -8.92 2.45
N GLY A 14 1.76 -8.84 2.35
CA GLY A 14 0.92 -8.33 3.44
C GLY A 14 1.06 -9.12 4.74
N ALA A 15 1.16 -10.44 4.65
CA ALA A 15 1.34 -11.31 5.81
C ALA A 15 2.68 -11.03 6.52
N ALA A 16 3.77 -10.89 5.75
CA ALA A 16 5.07 -10.55 6.29
C ALA A 16 5.11 -9.16 6.96
N ILE A 17 4.45 -8.16 6.37
CA ILE A 17 4.34 -6.82 6.97
C ILE A 17 3.53 -6.88 8.27
N LYS A 18 2.37 -7.56 8.27
CA LYS A 18 1.52 -7.72 9.45
C LYS A 18 2.27 -8.39 10.59
N ALA A 19 2.91 -9.54 10.32
CA ALA A 19 3.69 -10.27 11.31
C ALA A 19 4.82 -9.40 11.90
N TYR A 20 5.54 -8.67 11.05
CA TYR A 20 6.58 -7.76 11.51
C TYR A 20 6.06 -6.68 12.46
N VAL A 21 4.91 -6.07 12.16
CA VAL A 21 4.30 -5.04 13.01
C VAL A 21 3.84 -5.64 14.34
N GLU A 22 3.15 -6.79 14.31
CA GLU A 22 2.66 -7.50 15.50
C GLU A 22 3.81 -7.95 16.41
N ASP A 23 4.84 -8.56 15.83
CA ASP A 23 6.03 -8.96 16.56
C ASP A 23 6.72 -7.75 17.18
N THR A 24 6.69 -6.59 16.51
CA THR A 24 7.36 -5.38 17.01
C THR A 24 6.58 -4.80 18.16
N ALA A 25 5.25 -4.75 18.04
CA ALA A 25 4.40 -4.30 19.14
C ALA A 25 4.60 -5.18 20.39
N ARG A 26 4.66 -6.50 20.23
CA ARG A 26 4.90 -7.47 21.32
C ARG A 26 6.29 -7.35 21.94
N GLU A 27 7.35 -7.30 21.13
CA GLU A 27 8.74 -7.24 21.60
C GLU A 27 8.98 -6.03 22.51
N TYR A 28 8.36 -4.89 22.18
CA TYR A 28 8.49 -3.65 22.94
C TYR A 28 7.33 -3.41 23.93
N GLY A 29 6.39 -4.35 24.06
CA GLY A 29 5.25 -4.27 24.99
C GLY A 29 4.24 -3.16 24.68
N VAL A 30 4.25 -2.60 23.45
CA VAL A 30 3.34 -1.54 23.03
C VAL A 30 1.91 -2.06 22.90
N ASP A 31 1.76 -3.32 22.48
CA ASP A 31 0.49 -4.02 22.35
C ASP A 31 -0.37 -3.98 23.61
N ARG A 32 0.26 -4.03 24.79
CA ARG A 32 -0.39 -3.93 26.11
C ARG A 32 -1.06 -2.59 26.39
N HIS A 33 -0.70 -1.56 25.62
CA HIS A 33 -1.22 -0.20 25.74
C HIS A 33 -2.22 0.15 24.63
N ILE A 34 -2.50 -0.78 23.71
CA ILE A 34 -3.44 -0.56 22.61
C ILE A 34 -4.84 -1.05 23.01
N ARG A 35 -5.84 -0.21 22.75
CA ARG A 35 -7.26 -0.59 22.85
C ARG A 35 -7.79 -0.82 21.44
N PHE A 36 -7.84 -2.08 21.03
CA PHE A 36 -8.35 -2.49 19.72
C PHE A 36 -9.89 -2.40 19.67
N GLY A 37 -10.45 -2.23 18.47
CA GLY A 37 -11.91 -2.15 18.26
C GLY A 37 -12.55 -0.92 18.89
N VAL A 38 -11.79 0.15 19.11
CA VAL A 38 -12.25 1.41 19.69
C VAL A 38 -12.06 2.53 18.66
N ALA A 39 -13.17 2.97 18.06
CA ALA A 39 -13.19 4.01 17.05
C ALA A 39 -13.37 5.39 17.70
N VAL A 40 -12.36 6.25 17.60
CA VAL A 40 -12.47 7.66 18.03
C VAL A 40 -13.45 8.40 17.14
N LYS A 41 -14.46 9.06 17.72
CA LYS A 41 -15.51 9.81 17.02
C LYS A 41 -15.34 11.32 17.13
N SER A 42 -14.86 11.81 18.29
CA SER A 42 -14.53 13.23 18.48
C SER A 42 -13.33 13.39 19.40
N ALA A 43 -12.64 14.52 19.26
CA ALA A 43 -11.59 14.96 20.17
C ALA A 43 -11.65 16.48 20.31
N ASP A 44 -11.91 16.94 21.54
CA ASP A 44 -12.25 18.32 21.84
C ASP A 44 -11.29 18.85 22.92
N TRP A 45 -10.64 19.99 22.68
CA TRP A 45 -9.77 20.60 23.68
C TRP A 45 -10.59 21.34 24.75
N SER A 46 -10.44 20.96 26.02
CA SER A 46 -10.99 21.70 27.15
C SER A 46 -9.97 22.70 27.67
N SER A 47 -10.19 23.99 27.43
CA SER A 47 -9.34 25.05 27.99
C SER A 47 -9.44 25.13 29.51
N THR A 48 -10.60 24.81 30.09
CA THR A 48 -10.83 24.80 31.54
C THR A 48 -10.00 23.71 32.22
N ASP A 49 -10.06 22.48 31.69
CA ASP A 49 -9.36 21.32 32.26
C ASP A 49 -7.93 21.17 31.72
N ARG A 50 -7.56 21.96 30.69
CA ARG A 50 -6.28 21.94 29.99
C ARG A 50 -5.91 20.56 29.45
N CYS A 51 -6.90 19.84 28.91
CA CYS A 51 -6.72 18.53 28.32
C CYS A 51 -7.66 18.30 27.13
N TRP A 52 -7.31 17.36 26.28
CA TRP A 52 -8.20 16.79 25.28
C TRP A 52 -9.22 15.89 25.95
N ARG A 53 -10.49 16.03 25.57
CA ARG A 53 -11.57 15.09 25.84
C ARG A 53 -11.84 14.32 24.55
N VAL A 54 -11.71 13.00 24.61
CA VAL A 54 -11.84 12.12 23.44
C VAL A 54 -13.05 11.22 23.64
N THR A 55 -13.98 11.28 22.70
CA THR A 55 -15.13 10.37 22.65
C THR A 55 -14.82 9.26 21.67
N ALA A 56 -14.93 8.01 22.11
CA ALA A 56 -14.73 6.85 21.28
C ALA A 56 -15.87 5.85 21.45
N VAL A 57 -16.04 4.97 20.48
CA VAL A 57 -17.06 3.93 20.50
C VAL A 57 -16.39 2.58 20.37
N ASN A 58 -16.74 1.63 21.25
CA ASN A 58 -16.39 0.23 21.07
C ASN A 58 -17.20 -0.36 19.91
N GLU A 59 -16.53 -0.82 18.86
CA GLU A 59 -17.19 -1.23 17.61
C GLU A 59 -18.03 -2.51 17.75
N ALA A 60 -17.67 -3.39 18.69
CA ALA A 60 -18.39 -4.65 18.91
C ALA A 60 -19.67 -4.47 19.75
N SER A 61 -19.62 -3.61 20.77
CA SER A 61 -20.74 -3.40 21.71
C SER A 61 -21.56 -2.14 21.44
N GLY A 62 -21.01 -1.16 20.70
CA GLY A 62 -21.60 0.16 20.53
C GLY A 62 -21.47 1.08 21.76
N GLU A 63 -20.81 0.63 22.83
CA GLU A 63 -20.61 1.43 24.03
C GLU A 63 -19.79 2.69 23.75
N THR A 64 -20.19 3.82 24.32
CA THR A 64 -19.43 5.07 24.25
C THR A 64 -18.48 5.18 25.43
N ASN A 65 -17.20 5.40 25.12
CA ASN A 65 -16.13 5.59 26.08
C ASN A 65 -15.60 7.02 26.00
N SER A 66 -15.31 7.60 27.15
CA SER A 66 -14.68 8.92 27.27
C SER A 66 -13.27 8.80 27.83
N PHE A 67 -12.31 9.46 27.17
CA PHE A 67 -10.92 9.54 27.62
C PHE A 67 -10.47 10.98 27.76
N THR A 68 -9.45 11.21 28.58
CA THR A 68 -8.74 12.48 28.67
C THR A 68 -7.27 12.30 28.38
N ALA A 69 -6.65 13.31 27.75
CA ALA A 69 -5.22 13.29 27.45
C ALA A 69 -4.62 14.71 27.39
N ASN A 70 -3.39 14.88 27.88
CA ASN A 70 -2.71 16.18 27.78
C ASN A 70 -2.20 16.44 26.34
N PHE A 71 -1.89 15.38 25.61
CA PHE A 71 -1.41 15.42 24.23
C PHE A 71 -2.20 14.43 23.38
N LEU A 72 -2.47 14.82 22.14
CA LEU A 72 -3.12 13.98 21.13
C LEU A 72 -2.22 13.89 19.90
N VAL A 73 -1.86 12.66 19.52
CA VAL A 73 -1.03 12.39 18.34
C VAL A 73 -1.85 11.58 17.34
N GLY A 74 -2.19 12.19 16.22
CA GLY A 74 -2.95 11.53 15.14
C GLY A 74 -2.06 10.63 14.29
N CYS A 75 -2.28 9.32 14.37
CA CYS A 75 -1.63 8.31 13.52
C CYS A 75 -2.66 7.57 12.64
N THR A 76 -3.65 8.30 12.10
CA THR A 76 -4.84 7.74 11.43
C THR A 76 -4.62 7.32 9.97
N GLY A 77 -3.43 7.54 9.42
CA GLY A 77 -3.16 7.30 7.99
C GLY A 77 -3.86 8.31 7.08
N TYR A 78 -3.89 8.03 5.78
CA TYR A 78 -4.45 8.93 4.74
C TYR A 78 -5.66 8.33 4.01
N TYR A 79 -6.07 7.12 4.36
CA TYR A 79 -7.23 6.45 3.77
C TYR A 79 -8.49 6.72 4.60
N ASN A 80 -9.63 6.84 3.92
CA ASN A 80 -10.92 6.65 4.56
C ASN A 80 -11.19 5.14 4.63
N TYR A 81 -11.03 4.53 5.80
CA TYR A 81 -11.18 3.08 5.98
C TYR A 81 -12.65 2.62 5.91
N ASP A 82 -13.59 3.49 6.28
CA ASP A 82 -15.03 3.19 6.24
C ASP A 82 -15.51 3.04 4.80
N ARG A 83 -15.09 3.95 3.92
CA ARG A 83 -15.48 3.96 2.50
C ARG A 83 -14.34 4.39 1.61
N GLY A 84 -13.85 3.45 0.81
CA GLY A 84 -12.96 3.76 -0.30
C GLY A 84 -13.64 4.63 -1.36
N TYR A 85 -12.84 5.39 -2.10
CA TYR A 85 -13.39 6.19 -3.21
C TYR A 85 -13.90 5.28 -4.32
N LYS A 86 -15.20 5.34 -4.57
CA LYS A 86 -15.88 4.65 -5.66
C LYS A 86 -16.59 5.69 -6.53
N PRO A 87 -16.25 5.80 -7.83
CA PRO A 87 -17.00 6.64 -8.75
C PRO A 87 -18.46 6.20 -8.82
N ASP A 88 -19.34 7.15 -9.11
CA ASP A 88 -20.71 6.82 -9.50
C ASP A 88 -20.73 6.31 -10.95
N PHE A 89 -21.34 5.16 -11.16
CA PHE A 89 -21.50 4.54 -12.47
C PHE A 89 -23.00 4.48 -12.78
N PRO A 90 -23.51 5.32 -13.69
CA PRO A 90 -24.91 5.25 -14.08
C PRO A 90 -25.29 3.84 -14.57
N GLY A 91 -26.33 3.25 -13.98
CA GLY A 91 -26.80 1.90 -14.31
C GLY A 91 -26.06 0.77 -13.57
N GLU A 92 -25.19 1.07 -12.60
CA GLU A 92 -24.48 0.07 -11.80
C GLU A 92 -25.43 -0.93 -11.14
N GLU A 93 -26.59 -0.47 -10.68
CA GLU A 93 -27.61 -1.27 -10.03
C GLU A 93 -28.19 -2.38 -10.93
N THR A 94 -28.03 -2.24 -12.26
CA THR A 94 -28.48 -3.25 -13.22
C THR A 94 -27.41 -4.30 -13.53
N PHE A 95 -26.17 -4.10 -13.07
CA PHE A 95 -25.07 -5.05 -13.27
C PHE A 95 -25.31 -6.32 -12.45
N GLN A 96 -25.49 -7.44 -13.15
CA GLN A 96 -25.78 -8.73 -12.54
C GLN A 96 -24.53 -9.46 -11.99
N GLY A 97 -23.34 -8.89 -12.21
CA GLY A 97 -22.09 -9.45 -11.71
C GLY A 97 -21.73 -8.91 -10.33
N GLN A 98 -20.70 -9.50 -9.72
CA GLN A 98 -20.20 -9.02 -8.44
C GLN A 98 -19.32 -7.78 -8.61
N ILE A 99 -19.58 -6.74 -7.81
CA ILE A 99 -18.75 -5.55 -7.73
C ILE A 99 -17.93 -5.62 -6.44
N VAL A 100 -16.61 -5.59 -6.56
CA VAL A 100 -15.69 -5.65 -5.42
C VAL A 100 -14.82 -4.40 -5.41
N HIS A 101 -14.81 -3.70 -4.29
CA HIS A 101 -13.86 -2.62 -4.05
C HIS A 101 -12.60 -3.18 -3.37
N PRO A 102 -11.37 -2.96 -3.89
CA PRO A 102 -10.16 -3.60 -3.36
C PRO A 102 -9.83 -3.33 -1.89
N GLN A 103 -10.37 -2.27 -1.31
CA GLN A 103 -10.22 -1.96 0.12
C GLN A 103 -11.02 -2.90 1.04
N HIS A 104 -12.11 -3.48 0.52
CA HIS A 104 -13.01 -4.38 1.23
C HIS A 104 -13.06 -5.70 0.47
N TRP A 105 -11.89 -6.33 0.32
CA TRP A 105 -11.72 -7.56 -0.43
C TRP A 105 -12.38 -8.75 0.30
N PRO A 106 -13.31 -9.49 -0.32
CA PRO A 106 -13.90 -10.69 0.28
C PRO A 106 -12.89 -11.84 0.32
N ASP A 107 -12.80 -12.51 1.48
CA ASP A 107 -11.90 -13.67 1.67
C ASP A 107 -12.28 -14.86 0.79
N ASP A 108 -13.55 -14.97 0.42
CA ASP A 108 -14.16 -16.06 -0.37
C ASP A 108 -14.38 -15.70 -1.84
N LEU A 109 -13.76 -14.62 -2.34
CA LEU A 109 -13.93 -14.19 -3.72
C LEU A 109 -13.34 -15.21 -4.70
N ASP A 110 -14.19 -16.00 -5.34
CA ASP A 110 -13.82 -16.89 -6.45
C ASP A 110 -14.02 -16.19 -7.81
N TYR A 111 -12.90 -15.97 -8.50
CA TYR A 111 -12.85 -15.36 -9.83
C TYR A 111 -12.29 -16.31 -10.91
N ARG A 112 -12.06 -17.59 -10.57
CA ARG A 112 -11.58 -18.59 -11.53
C ARG A 112 -12.56 -18.73 -12.69
N ASP A 113 -12.03 -18.81 -13.90
CA ASP A 113 -12.81 -18.93 -15.14
C ASP A 113 -13.80 -17.77 -15.42
N LYS A 114 -13.75 -16.68 -14.63
CA LYS A 114 -14.62 -15.51 -14.84
C LYS A 114 -13.97 -14.49 -15.76
N LYS A 115 -14.81 -13.65 -16.37
CA LYS A 115 -14.39 -12.44 -17.06
C LYS A 115 -14.43 -11.28 -16.07
N VAL A 116 -13.28 -10.69 -15.79
CA VAL A 116 -13.11 -9.66 -14.76
C VAL A 116 -12.70 -8.35 -15.41
N VAL A 117 -13.34 -7.25 -15.02
CA VAL A 117 -12.91 -5.89 -15.37
C VAL A 117 -12.33 -5.24 -14.13
N VAL A 118 -11.06 -4.85 -14.19
CA VAL A 118 -10.38 -4.06 -13.14
C VAL A 118 -10.41 -2.59 -13.56
N ILE A 119 -11.13 -1.77 -12.82
CA ILE A 119 -11.27 -0.34 -13.11
C ILE A 119 -10.18 0.45 -12.36
N GLY A 120 -9.32 1.11 -13.12
CA GLY A 120 -8.17 1.86 -12.61
C GLY A 120 -6.83 1.22 -12.98
N SER A 121 -5.78 2.03 -12.91
CA SER A 121 -4.41 1.68 -13.31
C SER A 121 -3.38 2.01 -12.20
N GLY A 122 -3.86 2.28 -10.98
CA GLY A 122 -3.02 2.61 -9.83
C GLY A 122 -2.23 1.41 -9.29
N ALA A 123 -1.48 1.64 -8.21
CA ALA A 123 -0.64 0.61 -7.58
C ALA A 123 -1.42 -0.69 -7.28
N THR A 124 -2.63 -0.57 -6.73
CA THR A 124 -3.50 -1.73 -6.44
C THR A 124 -3.85 -2.53 -7.69
N ALA A 125 -4.17 -1.86 -8.81
CA ALA A 125 -4.48 -2.56 -10.07
C ALA A 125 -3.25 -3.28 -10.63
N ILE A 126 -2.06 -2.66 -10.53
CA ILE A 126 -0.79 -3.22 -11.01
C ILE A 126 -0.41 -4.50 -10.26
N THR A 127 -0.78 -4.64 -8.98
CA THR A 127 -0.57 -5.89 -8.23
C THR A 127 -1.70 -6.89 -8.41
N LEU A 128 -2.93 -6.41 -8.58
CA LEU A 128 -4.12 -7.25 -8.69
C LEU A 128 -4.22 -7.94 -10.05
N VAL A 129 -4.07 -7.18 -11.15
CA VAL A 129 -4.25 -7.69 -12.52
C VAL A 129 -3.35 -8.89 -12.83
N PRO A 130 -2.02 -8.88 -12.54
CA PRO A 130 -1.17 -10.03 -12.83
C PRO A 130 -1.54 -11.27 -12.02
N THR A 131 -1.98 -11.09 -10.77
CA THR A 131 -2.42 -12.19 -9.90
C THR A 131 -3.71 -12.79 -10.42
N MET A 132 -4.71 -11.95 -10.75
CA MET A 132 -5.99 -12.43 -11.26
C MET A 132 -5.85 -13.08 -12.65
N ALA A 133 -4.98 -12.54 -13.51
CA ALA A 133 -4.78 -13.04 -14.87
C ALA A 133 -4.22 -14.48 -14.92
N ALA A 134 -3.67 -14.98 -13.80
CA ALA A 134 -3.21 -16.36 -13.70
C ALA A 134 -4.36 -17.38 -13.58
N GLU A 135 -5.53 -16.95 -13.08
CA GLU A 135 -6.65 -17.87 -12.74
C GLU A 135 -7.99 -17.50 -13.39
N ALA A 136 -8.23 -16.22 -13.70
CA ALA A 136 -9.44 -15.78 -14.39
C ALA A 136 -9.42 -16.17 -15.88
N ALA A 137 -10.58 -16.43 -16.48
CA ALA A 137 -10.68 -16.70 -17.92
C ALA A 137 -10.24 -15.49 -18.76
N GLN A 138 -10.54 -14.28 -18.29
CA GLN A 138 -10.12 -13.05 -18.95
C GLN A 138 -10.09 -11.90 -17.95
N VAL A 139 -9.02 -11.10 -17.98
CA VAL A 139 -8.90 -9.87 -17.20
C VAL A 139 -8.73 -8.67 -18.14
N THR A 140 -9.62 -7.69 -18.00
CA THR A 140 -9.56 -6.42 -18.72
C THR A 140 -9.27 -5.29 -17.73
N MET A 141 -8.16 -4.57 -17.92
CA MET A 141 -7.88 -3.36 -17.14
C MET A 141 -8.45 -2.13 -17.85
N LEU A 142 -9.47 -1.51 -17.26
CA LEU A 142 -10.04 -0.26 -17.73
C LEU A 142 -9.26 0.91 -17.14
N GLN A 143 -8.46 1.59 -17.96
CA GLN A 143 -7.60 2.69 -17.53
C GLN A 143 -8.02 4.02 -18.14
N ARG A 144 -8.13 5.07 -17.29
CA ARG A 144 -8.33 6.45 -17.75
C ARG A 144 -7.00 7.14 -18.09
N SER A 145 -5.96 6.85 -17.32
CA SER A 145 -4.63 7.43 -17.49
C SER A 145 -3.59 6.32 -17.23
N PRO A 146 -2.64 6.09 -18.14
CA PRO A 146 -1.65 5.04 -17.96
C PRO A 146 -0.68 5.38 -16.84
N THR A 147 -0.31 4.36 -16.06
CA THR A 147 0.74 4.47 -15.05
C THR A 147 2.08 4.12 -15.68
N TYR A 148 3.11 4.94 -15.42
CA TYR A 148 4.48 4.60 -15.80
C TYR A 148 5.03 3.51 -14.90
N LEU A 149 5.41 2.38 -15.51
CA LEU A 149 5.91 1.21 -14.82
C LEU A 149 7.44 1.16 -14.85
N MET A 150 8.01 0.67 -13.75
CA MET A 150 9.42 0.29 -13.67
C MET A 150 9.50 -1.08 -12.99
N PRO A 151 10.06 -2.10 -13.67
CA PRO A 151 10.25 -3.40 -13.05
C PRO A 151 11.27 -3.28 -11.92
N LEU A 152 10.91 -3.83 -10.77
CA LEU A 152 11.80 -3.95 -9.63
C LEU A 152 12.14 -5.43 -9.43
N PRO A 153 13.42 -5.80 -9.27
CA PRO A 153 13.80 -7.15 -8.89
C PRO A 153 13.12 -7.54 -7.57
N SER A 154 12.59 -8.77 -7.50
CA SER A 154 11.96 -9.29 -6.28
C SER A 154 12.94 -9.43 -5.11
N THR A 155 14.23 -9.62 -5.40
CA THR A 155 15.31 -9.74 -4.42
C THR A 155 16.43 -8.74 -4.71
N ASP A 156 16.90 -8.04 -3.68
CA ASP A 156 18.04 -7.14 -3.80
C ASP A 156 19.36 -7.90 -3.59
N LYS A 157 19.92 -8.43 -4.68
CA LYS A 157 21.18 -9.20 -4.67
C LYS A 157 22.34 -8.40 -4.08
N VAL A 158 22.36 -7.08 -4.25
CA VAL A 158 23.41 -6.21 -3.68
C VAL A 158 23.28 -6.18 -2.16
N THR A 159 22.06 -5.98 -1.65
CA THR A 159 21.80 -6.01 -0.20
C THR A 159 22.13 -7.38 0.40
N LEU A 160 21.74 -8.48 -0.25
CA LEU A 160 22.08 -9.83 0.21
C LEU A 160 23.59 -10.07 0.24
N ALA A 161 24.34 -9.59 -0.76
CA ALA A 161 25.80 -9.68 -0.76
C ALA A 161 26.43 -8.85 0.37
N LEU A 162 25.95 -7.61 0.58
CA LEU A 162 26.42 -6.76 1.68
C LEU A 162 26.15 -7.39 3.05
N GLN A 163 24.97 -8.00 3.25
CA GLN A 163 24.62 -8.68 4.49
C GLN A 163 25.48 -9.91 4.78
N LYS A 164 26.02 -10.58 3.74
CA LYS A 164 26.93 -11.72 3.91
C LYS A 164 28.33 -11.33 4.35
N VAL A 165 28.81 -10.15 3.95
CA VAL A 165 30.21 -9.74 4.11
C VAL A 165 30.38 -8.69 5.22
N LEU A 166 29.39 -7.84 5.45
CA LEU A 166 29.48 -6.73 6.40
C LEU A 166 28.65 -6.99 7.66
N PRO A 167 29.04 -6.42 8.82
CA PRO A 167 28.20 -6.42 10.00
C PRO A 167 26.81 -5.85 9.69
N ALA A 168 25.76 -6.46 10.27
CA ALA A 168 24.36 -6.15 9.94
C ALA A 168 24.01 -4.66 9.99
N LYS A 169 24.53 -3.92 11.00
CA LYS A 169 24.30 -2.47 11.14
C LYS A 169 24.92 -1.67 9.98
N VAL A 170 26.08 -2.08 9.48
CA VAL A 170 26.79 -1.41 8.37
C VAL A 170 26.09 -1.72 7.05
N ALA A 171 25.79 -3.00 6.79
CA ALA A 171 25.03 -3.42 5.61
C ALA A 171 23.70 -2.66 5.51
N TYR A 172 22.94 -2.60 6.61
CA TYR A 172 21.68 -1.85 6.67
C TYR A 172 21.85 -0.36 6.35
N ARG A 173 22.85 0.32 6.94
CA ARG A 173 23.08 1.75 6.68
C ARG A 173 23.40 2.02 5.21
N ILE A 174 24.26 1.21 4.61
CA ILE A 174 24.64 1.34 3.20
C ILE A 174 23.43 1.10 2.29
N THR A 175 22.71 -0.02 2.48
CA THR A 175 21.51 -0.33 1.72
C THR A 175 20.46 0.77 1.85
N ARG A 176 20.19 1.26 3.06
CA ARG A 176 19.22 2.33 3.30
C ARG A 176 19.63 3.63 2.61
N ALA A 177 20.90 4.03 2.74
CA ALA A 177 21.41 5.24 2.09
C ALA A 177 21.29 5.14 0.56
N ARG A 178 21.69 4.00 -0.03
CA ARG A 178 21.52 3.72 -1.46
C ARG A 178 20.05 3.84 -1.89
N ASN A 179 19.14 3.17 -1.20
CA ASN A 179 17.72 3.14 -1.60
C ASN A 179 17.06 4.51 -1.47
N ILE A 180 17.36 5.26 -0.39
CA ILE A 180 16.89 6.64 -0.22
C ILE A 180 17.43 7.53 -1.35
N SER A 181 18.71 7.43 -1.68
CA SER A 181 19.32 8.22 -2.74
C SER A 181 18.70 7.92 -4.11
N ILE A 182 18.46 6.64 -4.44
CA ILE A 182 17.81 6.24 -5.69
C ILE A 182 16.37 6.79 -5.75
N ALA A 183 15.58 6.60 -4.69
CA ALA A 183 14.20 7.07 -4.64
C ALA A 183 14.13 8.60 -4.75
N ARG A 184 15.01 9.31 -4.04
CA ARG A 184 15.10 10.78 -4.09
C ARG A 184 15.50 11.28 -5.47
N LEU A 185 16.52 10.66 -6.08
CA LEU A 185 16.95 11.02 -7.43
C LEU A 185 15.82 10.82 -8.45
N LEU A 186 15.13 9.68 -8.40
CA LEU A 186 13.99 9.40 -9.27
C LEU A 186 12.87 10.43 -9.10
N TYR A 187 12.55 10.80 -7.85
CA TYR A 187 11.56 11.83 -7.55
C TYR A 187 11.98 13.20 -8.09
N GLU A 188 13.18 13.66 -7.75
CA GLU A 188 13.70 14.97 -8.17
C GLU A 188 13.80 15.06 -9.69
N ARG A 189 14.28 13.99 -10.36
CA ARG A 189 14.39 13.93 -11.81
C ARG A 189 13.01 13.93 -12.48
N SER A 190 12.04 13.23 -11.90
CA SER A 190 10.65 13.21 -12.39
C SER A 190 10.01 14.59 -12.30
N ARG A 191 10.28 15.34 -11.24
CA ARG A 191 9.80 16.73 -11.10
C ARG A 191 10.51 17.69 -12.04
N ARG A 192 11.84 17.60 -12.17
CA ARG A 192 12.65 18.54 -12.96
C ARG A 192 12.59 18.29 -14.47
N SER A 193 12.45 17.05 -14.92
CA SER A 193 12.27 16.76 -16.36
C SER A 193 11.35 15.56 -16.61
N PRO A 194 10.03 15.76 -16.45
CA PRO A 194 9.04 14.69 -16.64
C PRO A 194 9.08 14.08 -18.04
N LYS A 195 9.33 14.88 -19.10
CA LYS A 195 9.46 14.37 -20.48
C LYS A 195 10.63 13.38 -20.67
N ALA A 196 11.73 13.57 -19.93
CA ALA A 196 12.87 12.66 -19.99
C ALA A 196 12.56 11.36 -19.23
N MET A 197 11.96 11.46 -18.04
CA MET A 197 11.55 10.28 -17.26
C MET A 197 10.47 9.47 -17.97
N ARG A 198 9.50 10.12 -18.61
CA ARG A 198 8.52 9.46 -19.49
C ARG A 198 9.20 8.62 -20.56
N ARG A 199 10.17 9.20 -21.29
CA ARG A 199 10.93 8.48 -22.33
C ARG A 199 11.71 7.29 -21.75
N LEU A 200 12.31 7.46 -20.57
CA LEU A 200 13.03 6.38 -19.88
C LEU A 200 12.08 5.22 -19.54
N PHE A 201 10.97 5.47 -18.85
CA PHE A 201 10.04 4.42 -18.43
C PHE A 201 9.41 3.71 -19.63
N LEU A 202 8.98 4.45 -20.64
CA LEU A 202 8.45 3.84 -21.87
C LEU A 202 9.50 3.01 -22.63
N GLY A 203 10.77 3.45 -22.61
CA GLY A 203 11.87 2.68 -23.19
C GLY A 203 12.11 1.36 -22.46
N ILE A 204 12.04 1.37 -21.12
CA ILE A 204 12.15 0.17 -20.30
C ILE A 204 10.98 -0.79 -20.60
N ILE A 205 9.75 -0.29 -20.62
CA ILE A 205 8.55 -1.09 -20.92
C ILE A 205 8.66 -1.70 -22.32
N ARG A 206 9.01 -0.92 -23.34
CA ARG A 206 9.17 -1.42 -24.71
C ARG A 206 10.14 -2.59 -24.78
N ARG A 207 11.27 -2.50 -24.08
CA ARG A 207 12.25 -3.58 -24.01
C ARG A 207 11.72 -4.83 -23.29
N GLN A 208 10.91 -4.66 -22.25
CA GLN A 208 10.32 -5.78 -21.50
C GLN A 208 9.20 -6.48 -22.27
N LEU A 209 8.41 -5.73 -23.05
CA LEU A 209 7.33 -6.30 -23.85
C LEU A 209 7.84 -7.11 -25.04
N ASP A 210 9.01 -6.75 -25.60
CA ASP A 210 9.64 -7.47 -26.70
C ASP A 210 8.68 -7.74 -27.89
N GLY A 211 7.90 -6.72 -28.25
CA GLY A 211 6.90 -6.79 -29.33
C GLY A 211 5.60 -7.56 -29.01
N LYS A 212 5.46 -8.12 -27.81
CA LYS A 212 4.29 -8.94 -27.43
C LYS A 212 3.03 -8.14 -27.11
N ALA A 213 3.13 -6.83 -26.95
CA ALA A 213 1.98 -5.96 -26.69
C ALA A 213 2.17 -4.58 -27.33
N ASP A 214 1.04 -3.93 -27.60
CA ASP A 214 1.01 -2.60 -28.17
C ASP A 214 1.40 -1.53 -27.14
N MET A 215 2.36 -0.67 -27.51
CA MET A 215 2.81 0.44 -26.67
C MET A 215 1.71 1.48 -26.39
N ARG A 216 0.66 1.56 -27.22
CA ARG A 216 -0.49 2.45 -27.00
C ARG A 216 -1.18 2.20 -25.67
N HIS A 217 -1.08 0.99 -25.11
CA HIS A 217 -1.63 0.66 -23.78
C HIS A 217 -0.88 1.30 -22.61
N PHE A 218 0.28 1.94 -22.85
CA PHE A 218 1.16 2.50 -21.82
C PHE A 218 1.43 4.01 -21.98
N THR A 219 0.87 4.67 -23.00
CA THR A 219 1.26 6.04 -23.41
C THR A 219 0.15 7.06 -23.37
#